data_AF-A0A820ZVA8-F1
#
_entry.id   AF-A0A820ZVA8-F1
#
_cell.length_a   1.000
_cell.length_b   1.000
_cell.length_c   1.000
_cell.angle_alpha   90.00
_cell.angle_beta   90.00
_cell.angle_gamma   90.00
#
_symmetry.space_group_name_H-M   'P 1'
#
loop_
_entity.id
_entity.type
_entity.pdbx_description
1 polymer ?
#
loop_
_entity_poly.entity_id
_entity_poly.type
_entity_poly.pdbx_seq_one_letter_code
_entity_poly.pdbx_strand_id
1 'polypeptide(L)'
;RGNYWQARAQQDANFRAQLEDYERQKVVNERRNEELRQRYNDLLADETFKSQNCRICPHCRRVVQHLGGCNSMICGQNYHGGDVQSGCGRPFDWSKAAPYVPIANRGPQQVKTKLKAPGEQKLVVHKDVQCDTCHNEVQGIRFDCIQCSSLTFCEKCEQRSTLEHSNQNRDQQKQQHVFRLIPAPIEEKRGIRSILSFFFRK
;
A
#
# COMPACT_ATOMS: atom_id res chain seq x y z
N ARG A 1 -3.70 6.65 -12.59
CA ARG A 1 -3.41 5.22 -12.31
C ARG A 1 -4.66 4.40 -11.93
N GLY A 2 -5.56 4.87 -11.05
CA GLY A 2 -6.79 4.12 -10.71
C GLY A 2 -7.67 3.80 -11.91
N ASN A 3 -7.86 4.79 -12.80
CA ASN A 3 -8.66 4.65 -14.02
C ASN A 3 -8.09 3.61 -15.02
N TYR A 4 -6.76 3.46 -15.06
CA TYR A 4 -6.08 2.52 -15.97
C TYR A 4 -6.31 1.06 -15.59
N TRP A 5 -6.16 0.73 -14.30
CA TRP A 5 -6.35 -0.64 -13.83
C TRP A 5 -7.79 -1.10 -14.00
N GLN A 6 -8.75 -0.20 -13.74
CA GLN A 6 -10.18 -0.48 -13.90
C GLN A 6 -10.55 -0.70 -15.36
N ALA A 7 -10.11 0.18 -16.28
CA ALA A 7 -10.39 0.03 -17.70
C ALA A 7 -9.73 -1.23 -18.31
N ARG A 8 -8.51 -1.57 -17.88
CA ARG A 8 -7.83 -2.80 -18.33
C ARG A 8 -8.49 -4.06 -17.77
N ALA A 9 -8.92 -4.06 -16.51
CA ALA A 9 -9.62 -5.19 -15.89
C ALA A 9 -10.99 -5.48 -16.55
N GLN A 10 -11.65 -4.47 -17.14
CA GLN A 10 -12.89 -4.68 -17.89
C GLN A 10 -12.68 -5.43 -19.22
N GLN A 11 -11.50 -5.29 -19.84
CA GLN A 11 -11.21 -5.88 -21.16
C GLN A 11 -10.38 -7.16 -21.07
N ASP A 12 -9.60 -7.35 -19.99
CA ASP A 12 -8.70 -8.49 -19.80
C ASP A 12 -9.05 -9.23 -18.50
N ALA A 13 -9.62 -10.43 -18.65
CA ALA A 13 -9.99 -11.29 -17.54
C ALA A 13 -8.79 -11.76 -16.70
N ASN A 14 -7.61 -11.94 -17.32
CA ASN A 14 -6.39 -12.33 -16.61
C ASN A 14 -5.88 -11.16 -15.76
N PHE A 15 -5.90 -9.94 -16.30
CA PHE A 15 -5.51 -8.74 -15.56
C PHE A 15 -6.48 -8.46 -14.40
N ARG A 16 -7.78 -8.69 -14.59
CA ARG A 16 -8.78 -8.59 -13.52
C ARG A 16 -8.47 -9.55 -12.36
N ALA A 17 -8.23 -10.82 -12.65
CA ALA A 17 -7.89 -11.80 -11.63
C ALA A 17 -6.59 -11.45 -10.86
N GLN A 18 -5.59 -10.90 -11.57
CA GLN A 18 -4.35 -10.42 -10.95
C GLN A 18 -4.57 -9.20 -10.04
N LEU A 19 -5.42 -8.26 -10.44
CA LEU A 19 -5.76 -7.09 -9.63
C LEU A 19 -6.50 -7.50 -8.36
N GLU A 20 -7.49 -8.39 -8.48
CA GLU A 20 -8.23 -8.94 -7.34
C GLU A 20 -7.29 -9.65 -6.35
N ASP A 21 -6.35 -10.46 -6.86
CA ASP A 21 -5.38 -11.16 -6.00
C ASP A 21 -4.42 -10.21 -5.27
N TYR A 22 -3.92 -9.20 -5.99
CA TYR A 22 -3.08 -8.16 -5.43
C TYR A 22 -3.81 -7.37 -4.33
N GLU A 23 -5.06 -6.97 -4.57
CA GLU A 23 -5.88 -6.26 -3.59
C GLU A 23 -6.16 -7.12 -2.35
N ARG A 24 -6.50 -8.40 -2.52
CA ARG A 24 -6.68 -9.34 -1.40
C ARG A 24 -5.43 -9.42 -0.53
N GLN A 25 -4.26 -9.60 -1.14
CA GLN A 25 -3.01 -9.72 -0.40
C GLN A 25 -2.58 -8.40 0.27
N LYS A 26 -2.86 -7.26 -0.36
CA LYS A 26 -2.64 -5.95 0.23
C LYS A 26 -3.44 -5.81 1.53
N VAL A 27 -4.73 -6.14 1.52
CA VAL A 27 -5.59 -6.10 2.72
C VAL A 27 -5.06 -7.04 3.81
N VAL A 28 -4.63 -8.25 3.45
CA VAL A 28 -4.05 -9.21 4.42
C VAL A 28 -2.79 -8.66 5.07
N ASN A 29 -1.89 -8.07 4.29
CA ASN A 29 -0.66 -7.49 4.81
C ASN A 29 -0.89 -6.23 5.65
N GLU A 30 -1.84 -5.39 5.25
CA GLU A 30 -2.27 -4.24 6.06
C GLU A 30 -2.80 -4.70 7.41
N ARG A 31 -3.69 -5.71 7.44
CA ARG A 31 -4.19 -6.31 8.68
C ARG A 31 -3.06 -6.85 9.55
N ARG A 32 -2.14 -7.64 8.97
CA ARG A 32 -0.99 -8.20 9.70
C ARG A 32 -0.08 -7.11 10.28
N ASN A 33 0.17 -6.05 9.53
CA ASN A 33 0.98 -4.93 10.00
C ASN A 33 0.26 -4.14 11.09
N GLU A 34 -1.06 -4.06 11.05
CA GLU A 34 -1.85 -3.42 12.11
C GLU A 34 -1.82 -4.24 13.41
N GLU A 35 -2.00 -5.55 13.33
CA GLU A 35 -1.85 -6.45 14.49
C GLU A 35 -0.44 -6.35 15.11
N LEU A 36 0.60 -6.23 14.28
CA LEU A 36 1.97 -6.02 14.76
C LEU A 36 2.14 -4.69 15.49
N ARG A 37 1.49 -3.61 15.02
CA ARG A 37 1.50 -2.31 15.71
C ARG A 37 0.76 -2.38 17.04
N GLN A 38 -0.39 -3.04 17.08
CA GLN A 38 -1.15 -3.21 18.32
C GLN A 38 -0.32 -3.94 19.38
N ARG A 39 0.25 -5.10 19.04
CA ARG A 39 1.13 -5.84 19.95
C ARG A 39 2.34 -5.04 20.43
N TYR A 40 2.89 -4.19 19.56
CA TYR A 40 3.98 -3.31 19.93
C TYR A 40 3.55 -2.21 20.90
N ASN A 41 2.36 -1.64 20.71
CA ASN A 41 1.80 -0.64 21.61
C ASN A 41 1.49 -1.26 22.98
N ASP A 42 0.96 -2.47 23.02
CA ASP A 42 0.71 -3.20 24.28
C ASP A 42 2.02 -3.46 25.03
N LEU A 43 3.06 -3.92 24.32
CA LEU A 43 4.39 -4.10 24.88
C LEU A 43 4.96 -2.79 25.40
N LEU A 44 4.81 -1.69 24.67
CA LEU A 44 5.28 -0.38 25.09
C LEU A 44 4.54 0.08 26.36
N ALA A 45 3.21 -0.11 26.43
CA ALA A 45 2.42 0.20 27.60
C ALA A 45 2.88 -0.62 28.81
N ASP A 46 3.09 -1.92 28.66
CA ASP A 46 3.64 -2.81 29.70
C ASP A 46 5.02 -2.35 30.18
N GLU A 47 5.92 -2.02 29.27
CA GLU A 47 7.26 -1.54 29.60
C GLU A 47 7.22 -0.19 30.31
N THR A 48 6.36 0.74 29.87
CA THR A 48 6.16 2.02 30.56
C THR A 48 5.60 1.83 31.96
N PHE A 49 4.62 0.94 32.10
CA PHE A 49 4.02 0.63 33.38
C PHE A 49 5.05 0.04 34.35
N LYS A 50 5.86 -0.94 33.89
CA LYS A 50 6.93 -1.52 34.70
C LYS A 50 7.99 -0.48 35.06
N SER A 51 8.36 0.40 34.14
CA SER A 51 9.37 1.44 34.43
C SER A 51 8.92 2.44 35.50
N GLN A 52 7.61 2.71 35.59
CA GLN A 52 7.04 3.63 36.56
C GLN A 52 6.69 2.96 37.90
N ASN A 53 6.20 1.71 37.87
CA ASN A 53 5.58 1.05 39.03
C ASN A 53 6.39 -0.10 39.60
N CYS A 54 7.45 -0.56 38.92
CA CYS A 54 8.22 -1.73 39.33
C CYS A 54 9.69 -1.43 39.62
N ARG A 55 10.23 -2.21 40.56
CA ARG A 55 11.64 -2.18 40.95
C ARG A 55 12.24 -3.58 40.89
N ILE A 56 13.56 -3.65 40.97
CA ILE A 56 14.33 -4.88 40.81
C ILE A 56 14.80 -5.38 42.17
N CYS A 57 14.51 -6.64 42.49
CA CYS A 57 15.00 -7.27 43.72
C CYS A 57 16.54 -7.29 43.73
N PRO A 58 17.20 -6.81 44.81
CA PRO A 58 18.66 -6.75 44.88
C PRO A 58 19.34 -8.12 44.94
N HIS A 59 18.59 -9.20 45.23
CA HIS A 59 19.16 -10.54 45.40
C HIS A 59 19.04 -11.43 44.18
N CYS A 60 17.93 -11.37 43.46
CA CYS A 60 17.67 -12.26 42.31
C CYS A 60 17.35 -11.51 41.01
N ARG A 61 17.35 -10.17 41.04
CA ARG A 61 17.05 -9.29 39.90
C ARG A 61 15.63 -9.45 39.30
N ARG A 62 14.70 -10.07 40.04
CA ARG A 62 13.29 -10.15 39.64
C ARG A 62 12.61 -8.78 39.68
N VAL A 63 11.72 -8.54 38.73
CA VAL A 63 10.84 -7.36 38.71
C VAL A 63 9.73 -7.53 39.75
N VAL A 64 9.60 -6.57 40.66
CA VAL A 64 8.63 -6.57 41.76
C VAL A 64 7.81 -5.28 41.70
N GLN A 65 6.49 -5.45 41.66
CA GLN A 65 5.52 -4.36 41.79
C GLN A 65 5.11 -4.21 43.25
N HIS A 66 4.97 -2.96 43.71
CA HIS A 66 4.36 -2.66 45.01
C HIS A 66 2.86 -2.41 44.81
N LEU A 67 2.00 -3.17 45.51
CA LEU A 67 0.54 -3.05 45.44
C LEU A 67 -0.04 -2.21 46.59
N GLY A 68 0.82 -1.59 47.41
CA GLY A 68 0.45 -0.87 48.64
C GLY A 68 0.98 -1.55 49.91
N GLY A 69 0.88 -0.85 51.05
CA GLY A 69 1.35 -1.34 52.35
C GLY A 69 2.78 -0.92 52.70
N CYS A 70 3.50 -1.76 53.45
CA CYS A 70 4.85 -1.46 53.94
C CYS A 70 5.91 -1.57 52.83
N ASN A 71 7.01 -0.82 52.98
CA ASN A 71 8.18 -0.91 52.08
C ASN A 71 9.04 -2.16 52.34
N SER A 72 8.88 -2.80 53.50
CA SER A 72 9.54 -4.07 53.82
C SER A 72 8.79 -5.22 53.13
N MET A 73 9.35 -5.75 52.05
CA MET A 73 8.74 -6.80 51.24
C MET A 73 9.60 -8.06 51.24
N ILE A 74 8.98 -9.22 51.04
CA ILE A 74 9.66 -10.49 50.80
C ILE A 74 9.51 -10.86 49.32
N CYS A 75 10.62 -11.08 48.62
CA CYS A 75 10.57 -11.40 47.19
C CYS A 75 9.90 -12.77 46.95
N GLY A 76 8.70 -12.76 46.36
CA GLY A 76 7.96 -13.97 45.95
C GLY A 76 6.90 -14.47 46.93
N GLN A 77 6.63 -13.74 48.02
CA GLN A 77 5.62 -14.13 49.01
C GLN A 77 4.77 -12.92 49.43
N ASN A 78 3.46 -13.10 49.45
CA ASN A 78 2.54 -12.16 50.10
C ASN A 78 2.58 -12.36 51.61
N TYR A 79 2.62 -11.26 52.37
CA TYR A 79 2.71 -11.28 53.84
C TYR A 79 1.52 -12.01 54.50
N HIS A 80 0.39 -12.15 53.81
CA HIS A 80 -0.82 -12.82 54.29
C HIS A 80 -1.06 -14.23 53.73
N GLY A 81 -0.11 -14.82 52.99
CA GLY A 81 -0.25 -16.17 52.42
C GLY A 81 -1.31 -16.26 51.32
N GLY A 82 -1.15 -17.23 50.41
CA GLY A 82 -2.07 -17.48 49.29
C GLY A 82 -1.41 -17.41 47.91
N ASP A 83 -0.49 -16.47 47.69
CA ASP A 83 0.23 -16.34 46.42
C ASP A 83 1.74 -16.61 46.62
N VAL A 84 2.16 -17.84 46.32
CA VAL A 84 3.58 -18.20 46.24
C VAL A 84 4.02 -18.06 44.80
N GLN A 85 4.78 -17.01 44.51
CA GLN A 85 5.39 -16.80 43.20
C GLN A 85 6.87 -17.17 43.23
N SER A 86 7.48 -17.31 42.04
CA SER A 86 8.90 -17.59 41.89
C SER A 86 9.77 -16.41 42.35
N GLY A 87 10.12 -16.35 43.64
CA GLY A 87 11.06 -15.37 44.19
C GLY A 87 12.17 -16.03 45.01
N CYS A 88 13.16 -15.24 45.45
CA CYS A 88 14.27 -15.76 46.25
C CYS A 88 13.93 -15.87 47.75
N GLY A 89 12.74 -15.43 48.17
CA GLY A 89 12.29 -15.47 49.56
C GLY A 89 13.04 -14.53 50.51
N ARG A 90 13.94 -13.68 49.99
CA ARG A 90 14.70 -12.75 50.84
C ARG A 90 13.92 -11.46 51.09
N PRO A 91 13.96 -10.94 52.32
CA PRO A 91 13.39 -9.63 52.63
C PRO A 91 14.27 -8.53 52.02
N PHE A 92 13.63 -7.47 51.54
CA PHE A 92 14.32 -6.27 51.06
C PHE A 92 13.40 -5.06 51.18
N ASP A 93 14.00 -3.87 51.14
CA ASP A 93 13.28 -2.60 51.16
C ASP A 93 13.00 -2.17 49.72
N TRP A 94 11.71 -2.03 49.37
CA TRP A 94 11.28 -1.65 48.03
C TRP A 94 11.77 -0.24 47.66
N SER A 95 11.76 0.72 48.59
CA SER A 95 12.15 2.12 48.31
C SER A 95 13.62 2.26 47.91
N LYS A 96 14.47 1.35 48.41
CA LYS A 96 15.92 1.30 48.15
C LYS A 96 16.29 0.44 46.94
N ALA A 97 15.35 -0.34 46.40
CA ALA A 97 15.59 -1.20 45.26
C ALA A 97 15.74 -0.39 43.96
N ALA A 98 16.57 -0.88 43.03
CA ALA A 98 16.80 -0.21 41.75
C ALA A 98 15.50 -0.19 40.90
N PRO A 99 15.18 0.91 40.21
CA PRO A 99 14.03 0.96 39.29
C PRO A 99 14.21 0.00 38.12
N TYR A 100 13.10 -0.50 37.58
CA TYR A 100 13.12 -1.31 36.36
C TYR A 100 13.58 -0.47 35.16
N VAL A 101 14.45 -1.04 34.32
CA VAL A 101 14.92 -0.42 33.08
C VAL A 101 14.37 -1.21 31.89
N PRO A 102 13.64 -0.58 30.95
CA PRO A 102 13.09 -1.27 29.79
C PRO A 102 14.21 -1.75 28.86
N ILE A 103 14.08 -2.98 28.36
CA ILE A 103 15.06 -3.61 27.48
C ILE A 103 14.77 -3.14 26.04
N ALA A 104 15.43 -2.05 25.63
CA ALA A 104 15.51 -1.48 24.28
C ALA A 104 14.51 -2.04 23.23
N ASN A 105 13.44 -1.28 22.98
CA ASN A 105 12.39 -1.61 22.03
C ASN A 105 12.86 -1.39 20.58
N ARG A 106 13.40 -2.43 19.94
CA ARG A 106 13.45 -2.41 18.46
C ARG A 106 12.01 -2.29 17.97
N GLY A 107 11.72 -1.25 17.18
CA GLY A 107 10.38 -1.03 16.65
C GLY A 107 9.85 -2.22 15.85
N PRO A 108 8.53 -2.31 15.64
CA PRO A 108 7.93 -3.46 14.98
C PRO A 108 8.44 -3.56 13.53
N GLN A 109 9.02 -4.70 13.18
CA GLN A 109 9.41 -4.96 11.79
C GLN A 109 8.15 -5.23 10.96
N GLN A 110 7.77 -4.25 10.14
CA GLN A 110 6.66 -4.41 9.21
C GLN A 110 6.96 -5.51 8.20
N VAL A 111 5.95 -6.34 7.94
CA VAL A 111 6.01 -7.35 6.88
C VAL A 111 5.83 -6.64 5.55
N LYS A 112 6.89 -6.60 4.74
CA LYS A 112 6.84 -6.10 3.37
C LYS A 112 6.21 -7.16 2.47
N THR A 113 5.22 -6.77 1.69
CA THR A 113 4.64 -7.61 0.62
C THR A 113 5.72 -7.91 -0.42
N LYS A 114 5.89 -9.18 -0.81
CA LYS A 114 6.84 -9.56 -1.87
C LYS A 114 6.30 -9.34 -3.29
N LEU A 115 5.02 -8.99 -3.45
CA LEU A 115 4.41 -8.84 -4.77
C LEU A 115 4.55 -7.44 -5.33
N LYS A 116 4.94 -7.40 -6.60
CA LYS A 116 4.97 -6.18 -7.42
C LYS A 116 3.56 -5.79 -7.80
N ALA A 117 3.28 -4.49 -7.83
CA ALA A 117 1.99 -4.00 -8.31
C ALA A 117 1.75 -4.49 -9.75
N PRO A 118 0.51 -4.85 -10.13
CA PRO A 118 0.21 -5.26 -11.52
C PRO A 118 0.65 -4.23 -12.57
N GLY A 119 0.71 -2.95 -12.22
CA GLY A 119 1.19 -1.86 -13.07
C GLY A 119 2.71 -1.66 -13.15
N GLU A 120 3.51 -2.46 -12.44
CA GLU A 120 4.97 -2.49 -12.63
C GLU A 120 5.38 -3.40 -13.80
N GLN A 121 4.41 -4.14 -14.38
CA GLN A 121 4.55 -4.78 -15.67
C GLN A 121 4.50 -3.70 -16.76
N LYS A 122 5.43 -3.75 -17.74
CA LYS A 122 5.58 -2.77 -18.83
C LYS A 122 4.21 -2.31 -19.35
N LEU A 123 4.01 -0.99 -19.36
CA LEU A 123 2.83 -0.37 -19.97
C LEU A 123 2.69 -0.90 -21.40
N VAL A 124 1.46 -1.21 -21.78
CA VAL A 124 1.14 -1.60 -23.17
C VAL A 124 1.51 -0.44 -24.09
N VAL A 125 2.26 -0.72 -25.16
CA VAL A 125 2.66 0.28 -26.15
C VAL A 125 1.79 0.11 -27.39
N HIS A 126 1.13 1.18 -27.79
CA HIS A 126 0.38 1.23 -29.05
C HIS A 126 1.36 1.64 -30.16
N LYS A 127 1.92 0.63 -30.83
CA LYS A 127 2.85 0.85 -31.94
C LYS A 127 2.17 1.64 -33.05
N ASP A 128 2.93 2.52 -33.69
CA ASP A 128 2.47 3.37 -34.81
C ASP A 128 1.40 4.41 -34.45
N VAL A 129 1.12 4.61 -33.15
CA VAL A 129 0.20 5.65 -32.66
C VAL A 129 0.97 6.63 -31.79
N GLN A 130 1.01 7.89 -32.22
CA GLN A 130 1.68 8.98 -31.50
C GLN A 130 0.69 9.79 -30.68
N CYS A 131 1.12 10.24 -29.51
CA CYS A 131 0.38 11.18 -28.68
C CYS A 131 0.52 12.59 -29.28
N ASP A 132 -0.58 13.29 -29.54
CA ASP A 132 -0.54 14.65 -30.11
C ASP A 132 0.07 15.69 -29.16
N THR A 133 0.09 15.40 -27.86
CA THR A 133 0.60 16.32 -26.84
C THR A 133 2.09 16.17 -26.58
N CYS A 134 2.62 14.94 -26.63
CA CYS A 134 4.03 14.67 -26.31
C CYS A 134 4.83 14.07 -27.46
N HIS A 135 4.19 13.78 -28.59
CA HIS A 135 4.75 13.21 -29.82
C HIS A 135 5.50 11.88 -29.66
N ASN A 136 5.38 11.24 -28.50
CA ASN A 136 5.91 9.90 -28.25
C ASN A 136 4.85 8.84 -28.55
N GLU A 137 5.28 7.60 -28.74
CA GLU A 137 4.38 6.46 -28.82
C GLU A 137 3.46 6.39 -27.59
N VAL A 138 2.18 6.08 -27.83
CA VAL A 138 1.21 6.01 -26.75
C VAL A 138 1.49 4.81 -25.86
N GLN A 139 1.81 5.09 -24.59
CA GLN A 139 2.05 4.11 -23.54
C GLN A 139 0.87 4.10 -22.56
N GLY A 140 0.37 2.90 -22.22
CA GLY A 140 -0.77 2.73 -21.31
C GLY A 140 -2.11 2.77 -22.05
N ILE A 141 -3.08 3.53 -21.55
CA ILE A 141 -4.33 3.78 -22.27
C ILE A 141 -4.09 4.81 -23.35
N ARG A 142 -4.57 4.48 -24.55
CA ARG A 142 -4.80 5.43 -25.65
C ARG A 142 -6.17 6.05 -25.48
N PHE A 143 -6.23 7.37 -25.49
CA PHE A 143 -7.46 8.14 -25.44
C PHE A 143 -7.69 8.79 -26.80
N ASP A 144 -8.78 8.40 -27.44
CA ASP A 144 -9.21 8.99 -28.72
C ASP A 144 -10.43 9.85 -28.48
N CYS A 145 -10.42 11.10 -28.96
CA CYS A 145 -11.62 11.90 -28.96
C CYS A 145 -12.60 11.38 -30.01
N ILE A 146 -13.86 11.12 -29.64
CA ILE A 146 -14.86 10.69 -30.63
C ILE A 146 -15.40 11.85 -31.46
N GLN A 147 -15.31 13.09 -30.94
CA GLN A 147 -15.77 14.29 -31.62
C GLN A 147 -14.70 14.93 -32.51
N CYS A 148 -13.42 14.75 -32.18
CA CYS A 148 -12.31 15.29 -32.96
C CYS A 148 -11.58 14.16 -33.66
N SER A 149 -11.60 14.17 -34.99
CA SER A 149 -11.13 13.08 -35.85
C SER A 149 -9.63 12.78 -35.78
N SER A 150 -8.84 13.62 -35.13
CA SER A 150 -7.39 13.46 -35.04
C SER A 150 -6.82 13.43 -33.63
N LEU A 151 -7.59 13.73 -32.59
CA LEU A 151 -7.00 13.90 -31.26
C LEU A 151 -6.81 12.56 -30.53
N THR A 152 -5.55 12.20 -30.34
CA THR A 152 -5.09 11.01 -29.62
C THR A 152 -4.05 11.39 -28.56
N PHE A 153 -4.23 10.95 -27.32
CA PHE A 153 -3.24 11.16 -26.26
C PHE A 153 -3.01 9.94 -25.37
N CYS A 154 -1.86 9.93 -24.71
CA CYS A 154 -1.45 8.86 -23.79
C CYS A 154 -1.89 9.14 -22.34
N GLU A 155 -1.84 8.11 -21.50
CA GLU A 155 -2.15 8.22 -20.06
C GLU A 155 -1.38 9.33 -19.34
N LYS A 156 -0.11 9.57 -19.71
CA LYS A 156 0.69 10.65 -19.10
C LYS A 156 0.17 12.05 -19.46
N CYS A 157 -0.46 12.18 -20.62
CA CYS A 157 -0.95 13.46 -21.12
C CYS A 157 -2.43 13.70 -20.81
N GLU A 158 -3.17 12.70 -20.31
CA GLU A 158 -4.62 12.75 -20.04
C GLU A 158 -5.07 14.05 -19.36
N GLN A 159 -4.50 14.40 -18.20
CA GLN A 159 -4.90 15.60 -17.46
C GLN A 159 -4.65 16.90 -18.24
N ARG A 160 -3.54 16.96 -18.98
CA ARG A 160 -3.18 18.16 -19.74
C ARG A 160 -4.05 18.28 -21.00
N SER A 161 -4.16 17.20 -21.75
CA SER A 161 -4.91 17.15 -23.01
C SER A 161 -6.40 17.38 -22.79
N THR A 162 -6.99 16.86 -21.71
CA THR A 162 -8.41 17.12 -21.38
C THR A 162 -8.68 18.58 -21.06
N LEU A 163 -7.79 19.25 -20.30
CA LEU A 163 -7.93 20.67 -19.96
C LEU A 163 -7.68 21.59 -21.15
N GLU A 164 -6.66 21.31 -21.96
CA GLU A 164 -6.34 22.14 -23.13
C GLU A 164 -7.41 21.98 -24.22
N HIS A 165 -7.91 20.76 -24.43
CA HIS A 165 -8.92 20.49 -25.46
C HIS A 165 -10.33 20.96 -25.08
N SER A 166 -10.68 21.01 -23.79
CA SER A 166 -11.98 21.57 -23.35
C SER A 166 -12.09 23.08 -23.51
N ASN A 167 -10.98 23.79 -23.75
CA ASN A 167 -10.90 25.26 -23.73
C ASN A 167 -10.70 25.90 -25.12
N GLN A 168 -10.69 25.12 -26.20
CA GLN A 168 -10.40 25.63 -27.55
C GLN A 168 -11.62 26.13 -28.35
N ASN A 169 -12.84 26.06 -27.81
CA ASN A 169 -14.01 26.70 -28.43
C ASN A 169 -14.28 28.08 -27.78
N ARG A 170 -13.67 29.13 -28.35
CA ARG A 170 -13.87 30.52 -27.88
C ARG A 170 -15.24 31.12 -28.19
N ASP A 171 -16.03 30.52 -29.09
CA ASP A 171 -17.29 31.17 -29.54
C ASP A 171 -18.59 30.39 -29.30
N GLN A 172 -18.57 29.12 -28.88
CA GLN A 172 -19.82 28.39 -28.59
C GLN A 172 -19.57 27.26 -27.59
N GLN A 173 -20.07 27.45 -26.36
CA GLN A 173 -20.32 26.47 -25.29
C GLN A 173 -19.19 25.46 -24.97
N LYS A 174 -18.80 25.42 -23.69
CA LYS A 174 -18.02 24.33 -23.07
C LYS A 174 -18.64 22.96 -23.38
N GLN A 175 -18.27 22.33 -24.49
CA GLN A 175 -18.70 20.98 -24.81
C GLN A 175 -17.73 20.02 -24.14
N GLN A 176 -18.26 19.14 -23.31
CA GLN A 176 -17.47 18.04 -22.74
C GLN A 176 -17.19 17.05 -23.88
N HIS A 177 -15.95 17.01 -24.35
CA HIS A 177 -15.53 16.00 -25.33
C HIS A 177 -15.52 14.63 -24.64
N VAL A 178 -16.09 13.64 -25.31
CA VAL A 178 -16.12 12.26 -24.84
C VAL A 178 -14.90 11.57 -25.42
N PHE A 179 -14.19 10.84 -24.58
CA PHE A 179 -12.99 10.12 -24.98
C PHE A 179 -13.26 8.62 -24.96
N ARG A 180 -12.85 7.93 -26.03
CA ARG A 180 -12.80 6.48 -26.10
C ARG A 180 -11.49 6.01 -25.47
N LEU A 181 -11.59 5.13 -24.48
CA LEU A 181 -10.44 4.52 -23.82
C LEU A 181 -10.06 3.21 -24.50
N ILE A 182 -8.83 3.11 -24.97
CA ILE A 182 -8.26 1.95 -25.65
C ILE A 182 -7.05 1.47 -24.82
N PRO A 183 -7.25 0.55 -23.85
CA PRO A 183 -6.20 0.07 -22.96
C PRO A 183 -5.27 -1.00 -23.60
N ALA A 184 -5.67 -1.61 -24.72
CA ALA A 184 -4.90 -2.61 -25.46
C ALA A 184 -4.85 -2.29 -26.96
N PRO A 185 -3.79 -2.65 -27.70
CA PRO A 185 -3.69 -2.40 -29.13
C PRO A 185 -4.82 -3.14 -29.85
N ILE A 186 -5.57 -2.38 -30.65
CA ILE A 186 -6.65 -2.93 -31.47
C ILE A 186 -5.98 -3.61 -32.67
N GLU A 187 -6.08 -4.93 -32.78
CA GLU A 187 -5.73 -5.61 -34.03
C GLU A 187 -6.80 -5.27 -35.08
N GLU A 188 -6.58 -4.20 -35.84
CA GLU A 188 -7.36 -3.99 -37.06
C GLU A 188 -7.02 -5.13 -38.02
N LYS A 189 -8.00 -6.02 -38.26
CA LYS A 189 -7.93 -6.99 -39.36
C LYS A 189 -7.59 -6.21 -40.62
N ARG A 190 -6.34 -6.32 -41.08
CA ARG A 190 -5.85 -5.71 -42.31
C ARG A 190 -6.85 -6.02 -43.42
N GLY A 191 -7.66 -5.03 -43.77
CA GLY A 191 -8.51 -5.09 -44.94
C GLY A 191 -7.60 -5.40 -46.12
N ILE A 192 -7.86 -6.53 -46.77
CA ILE A 192 -7.20 -6.93 -48.01
C ILE A 192 -7.44 -5.79 -48.98
N ARG A 193 -6.44 -4.92 -49.16
CA ARG A 193 -6.46 -3.90 -50.20
C ARG A 193 -6.53 -4.65 -51.53
N SER A 194 -7.71 -4.60 -52.12
CA SER A 194 -8.02 -4.75 -53.55
C SER A 194 -6.77 -4.77 -54.43
N ILE A 195 -6.41 -5.97 -54.92
CA ILE A 195 -5.49 -6.13 -56.05
C ILE A 195 -6.29 -5.73 -57.30
N LEU A 196 -6.39 -4.43 -57.55
CA LEU A 196 -6.81 -3.87 -58.83
C LEU A 196 -5.76 -2.84 -59.25
N SER A 197 -4.63 -3.35 -59.71
CA SER A 197 -3.72 -2.68 -60.66
C SER A 197 -2.57 -3.64 -60.98
N PHE A 198 -2.16 -3.66 -62.25
CA PHE A 198 -1.15 -4.53 -62.88
C PHE A 198 -1.70 -5.92 -63.28
N PHE A 199 -2.14 -6.20 -64.51
CA PHE A 199 -1.54 -5.87 -65.80
C PHE A 199 -2.61 -5.81 -66.91
N PHE A 200 -2.79 -4.63 -67.50
CA PHE A 200 -3.25 -4.48 -68.87
C PHE A 200 -2.12 -3.76 -69.61
N ARG A 201 -1.32 -4.49 -70.40
CA ARG A 201 -0.65 -3.94 -71.58
C ARG A 201 0.05 -5.04 -72.39
N LYS A 202 -0.55 -5.24 -73.57
CA LYS A 202 -0.04 -5.74 -74.87
C LYS A 202 0.59 -7.12 -74.93
#